data_AF-A0A660W0X4-F1
#
_entry.id   AF-A0A660W0X4-F1
#
_cell.length_a   1.000
_cell.length_b   1.000
_cell.length_c   1.000
_cell.angle_alpha   90.00
_cell.angle_beta   90.00
_cell.angle_gamma   90.00
#
_symmetry.space_group_name_H-M   'P 1'
#
loop_
_entity.id
_entity.type
_entity.pdbx_description
1 polymer ?
#
loop_
_entity_poly.entity_id
_entity_poly.type
_entity_poly.pdbx_seq_one_letter_code
_entity_poly.pdbx_strand_id
1 'polypeptide(L)'
;MGPAPQFISTPFLSGAGPFLFAALVKYLLEFFGRPPGATAHHGDDHVTHERIADELSALEREALALADAASLDPAPYVSDYRGIAAYICIWTPPELLRAGGLHPVLMRGESASAPPGSCATCAAFAGGWLESILDRTRLIVVAETCTGIVRLLSRVAREREIPLFSISEPENLTDDGLRAYVHQLSWLRDTVRGNMPLERYEANLAGAFSLYSAERSLLAALRADGRIPDRTAALLQAAAQTAPPEAVIPLVERAFELARELPPSDAVPLLLVGGMLERDRLALYDALAAAGGRIAADLLCSSGRGPHRSASEPGLSLFDRIAFEHFNQLPCLPVEPNRRFYIEAKALVEREGIKGILYYEPRGCGPYRRERERFHWNAPVPVMYLDAGFLAREPDDMASDFADFLSSL
;
A
#
# COMPACT_ATOMS: atom_id res chain seq x y z
N MET A 1 -34.35 -9.24 42.70
CA MET A 1 -34.73 -8.04 41.92
C MET A 1 -33.68 -6.98 42.21
N GLY A 2 -32.65 -6.88 41.36
CA GLY A 2 -31.59 -5.86 41.47
C GLY A 2 -31.94 -4.63 40.64
N PRO A 3 -31.41 -3.44 40.97
CA PRO A 3 -31.76 -2.21 40.28
C PRO A 3 -31.19 -2.17 38.86
N ALA A 4 -31.98 -1.65 37.92
CA ALA A 4 -31.58 -1.43 36.54
C ALA A 4 -30.49 -0.35 36.44
N PRO A 5 -29.55 -0.45 35.48
CA PRO A 5 -28.48 0.53 35.33
C PRO A 5 -29.03 1.85 34.79
N GLN A 6 -28.64 2.94 35.46
CA GLN A 6 -28.92 4.30 35.01
C GLN A 6 -27.97 4.68 33.87
N PHE A 7 -28.53 5.08 32.73
CA PHE A 7 -27.78 5.66 31.62
C PHE A 7 -27.31 7.07 32.00
N ILE A 8 -26.00 7.26 32.11
CA ILE A 8 -25.38 8.57 32.17
C ILE A 8 -25.21 9.06 30.74
N SER A 9 -25.98 10.08 30.35
CA SER A 9 -25.78 10.83 29.12
C SER A 9 -24.63 11.83 29.31
N THR A 10 -23.49 11.58 28.67
CA THR A 10 -22.40 12.56 28.53
C THR A 10 -22.32 13.11 27.11
N PRO A 11 -21.92 14.38 26.93
CA PRO A 11 -22.12 15.15 25.72
C PRO A 11 -21.15 14.76 24.60
N PHE A 12 -21.68 14.80 23.37
CA PHE A 12 -20.98 14.54 22.13
C PHE A 12 -19.78 15.50 21.93
N LEU A 13 -18.64 14.92 21.56
CA LEU A 13 -17.44 15.60 21.09
C LEU A 13 -17.76 16.34 19.77
N SER A 14 -17.72 17.67 19.84
CA SER A 14 -17.61 18.55 18.69
C SER A 14 -16.12 18.69 18.35
N GLY A 15 -15.67 18.16 17.21
CA GLY A 15 -14.25 18.24 16.87
C GLY A 15 -13.80 17.56 15.58
N ALA A 16 -14.62 16.71 14.95
CA ALA A 16 -14.42 16.31 13.56
C ALA A 16 -15.35 17.15 12.68
N GLY A 17 -14.79 17.91 11.74
CA GLY A 17 -15.53 18.85 10.91
C GLY A 17 -16.69 18.16 10.15
N PRO A 18 -17.88 18.78 10.06
CA PRO A 18 -19.07 18.18 9.44
C PRO A 18 -18.92 17.85 7.95
N PHE A 19 -17.88 18.38 7.28
CA PHE A 19 -17.64 18.18 5.85
C PHE A 19 -17.17 16.75 5.49
N LEU A 20 -16.26 16.15 6.27
CA LEU A 20 -15.76 14.80 5.95
C LEU A 20 -16.79 13.71 6.26
N PHE A 21 -17.56 13.88 7.35
CA PHE A 21 -18.63 12.95 7.69
C PHE A 21 -19.79 13.02 6.68
N ALA A 22 -20.15 14.22 6.23
CA ALA A 22 -21.18 14.39 5.19
C ALA A 22 -20.74 13.81 3.84
N ALA A 23 -19.46 13.96 3.45
CA ALA A 23 -18.92 13.38 2.22
C ALA A 23 -18.94 11.84 2.27
N LEU A 24 -18.51 11.23 3.38
CA LEU A 24 -18.51 9.78 3.56
C LEU A 24 -19.94 9.19 3.64
N VAL A 25 -20.86 9.86 4.35
CA VAL A 25 -22.26 9.41 4.45
C VAL A 25 -22.98 9.58 3.11
N LYS A 26 -22.74 10.67 2.38
CA LYS A 26 -23.28 10.86 1.02
C LYS A 26 -22.76 9.79 0.08
N TYR A 27 -21.46 9.48 0.13
CA TYR A 27 -20.84 8.41 -0.65
C TYR A 27 -21.50 7.05 -0.37
N LEU A 28 -21.66 6.66 0.91
CA LEU A 28 -22.28 5.39 1.28
C LEU A 28 -23.76 5.30 0.86
N LEU A 29 -24.52 6.40 0.95
CA LEU A 29 -25.93 6.43 0.57
C LEU A 29 -26.14 6.43 -0.96
N GLU A 30 -25.27 7.09 -1.72
CA GLU A 30 -25.33 7.09 -3.19
C GLU A 30 -24.82 5.78 -3.79
N PHE A 31 -23.85 5.13 -3.16
CA PHE A 31 -23.24 3.89 -3.63
C PHE A 31 -24.10 2.64 -3.36
N PHE A 32 -24.74 2.55 -2.19
CA PHE A 32 -25.57 1.38 -1.82
C PHE A 32 -27.07 1.58 -2.05
N GLY A 33 -27.52 2.80 -2.38
CA GLY A 33 -28.94 3.18 -2.39
C GLY A 33 -29.66 3.16 -3.74
N ARG A 34 -28.99 2.94 -4.88
CA ARG A 34 -29.68 2.96 -6.20
C ARG A 34 -30.19 1.57 -6.62
N PRO A 35 -31.50 1.41 -6.88
CA PRO A 35 -32.03 0.16 -7.43
C PRO A 35 -31.59 -0.02 -8.88
N PRO A 36 -31.19 -1.23 -9.30
CA PRO A 36 -30.81 -1.53 -10.68
C PRO A 36 -32.07 -1.58 -11.54
N GLY A 37 -32.33 -0.55 -12.35
CA GLY A 37 -33.57 -0.53 -13.15
C GLY A 37 -33.77 0.60 -14.16
N ALA A 38 -32.71 1.33 -14.56
CA ALA A 38 -32.83 2.32 -15.65
C ALA A 38 -32.30 1.68 -16.94
N THR A 39 -33.20 1.49 -17.91
CA THR A 39 -32.92 0.94 -19.24
C THR A 39 -32.08 1.93 -20.07
N ALA A 40 -30.92 1.48 -20.53
CA ALA A 40 -30.00 2.26 -21.36
C ALA A 40 -30.51 2.43 -22.81
N HIS A 41 -30.37 3.63 -23.35
CA HIS A 41 -30.56 3.93 -24.77
C HIS A 41 -29.30 3.50 -25.56
N HIS A 42 -29.44 2.59 -26.53
CA HIS A 42 -28.35 2.05 -27.37
C HIS A 42 -27.90 2.97 -28.52
N GLY A 43 -27.60 4.24 -28.24
CA GLY A 43 -26.98 5.15 -29.21
C GLY A 43 -25.57 5.54 -28.77
N ASP A 44 -24.55 5.22 -29.58
CA ASP A 44 -23.12 5.59 -29.43
C ASP A 44 -22.26 4.84 -28.39
N ASP A 45 -22.39 3.51 -28.30
CA ASP A 45 -21.52 2.69 -27.44
C ASP A 45 -20.02 2.76 -27.85
N HIS A 46 -19.69 2.87 -29.14
CA HIS A 46 -18.31 2.88 -29.61
C HIS A 46 -17.50 4.13 -29.21
N VAL A 47 -18.11 5.32 -29.26
CA VAL A 47 -17.43 6.58 -28.90
C VAL A 47 -17.12 6.61 -27.39
N THR A 48 -17.91 5.90 -26.59
CA THR A 48 -17.77 5.86 -25.14
C THR A 48 -16.56 5.03 -24.71
N HIS A 49 -16.32 3.87 -25.33
CA HIS A 49 -15.18 3.00 -24.99
C HIS A 49 -13.81 3.61 -25.31
N GLU A 50 -13.67 4.24 -26.48
CA GLU A 50 -12.40 4.88 -26.88
C GLU A 50 -12.06 6.06 -25.94
N ARG A 51 -13.06 6.89 -25.60
CA ARG A 51 -12.88 7.98 -24.63
C ARG A 51 -12.42 7.47 -23.27
N ILE A 52 -13.06 6.43 -22.72
CA ILE A 52 -12.69 5.89 -21.41
C ILE A 52 -11.26 5.35 -21.43
N ALA A 53 -10.86 4.65 -22.50
CA ALA A 53 -9.50 4.14 -22.67
C ALA A 53 -8.45 5.27 -22.70
N ASP A 54 -8.75 6.37 -23.40
CA ASP A 54 -7.90 7.56 -23.43
C ASP A 54 -7.79 8.23 -22.06
N GLU A 55 -8.89 8.31 -21.32
CA GLU A 55 -8.94 8.88 -19.98
C GLU A 55 -8.19 8.04 -18.95
N LEU A 56 -8.31 6.71 -19.01
CA LEU A 56 -7.52 5.79 -18.21
C LEU A 56 -6.03 5.95 -18.53
N SER A 57 -5.66 5.98 -19.81
CA SER A 57 -4.27 6.19 -20.23
C SER A 57 -3.73 7.53 -19.75
N ALA A 58 -4.56 8.59 -19.72
CA ALA A 58 -4.18 9.88 -19.17
C ALA A 58 -3.99 9.82 -17.64
N LEU A 59 -4.90 9.17 -16.93
CA LEU A 59 -4.82 8.96 -15.49
C LEU A 59 -3.55 8.17 -15.10
N GLU A 60 -3.20 7.15 -15.87
CA GLU A 60 -1.97 6.37 -15.65
C GLU A 60 -0.71 7.20 -15.84
N ARG A 61 -0.64 8.03 -16.89
CA ARG A 61 0.48 8.97 -17.09
C ARG A 61 0.58 9.96 -15.94
N GLU A 62 -0.55 10.46 -15.46
CA GLU A 62 -0.61 11.40 -14.33
C GLU A 62 -0.16 10.75 -13.02
N ALA A 63 -0.66 9.54 -12.71
CA ALA A 63 -0.23 8.78 -11.53
C ALA A 63 1.27 8.44 -11.58
N LEU A 64 1.78 8.07 -12.76
CA LEU A 64 3.19 7.80 -12.97
C LEU A 64 4.05 9.06 -12.78
N ALA A 65 3.62 10.18 -13.38
CA ALA A 65 4.30 11.46 -13.24
C ALA A 65 4.27 11.95 -11.79
N LEU A 66 3.16 11.73 -11.08
CA LEU A 66 3.02 12.09 -9.67
C LEU A 66 3.97 11.26 -8.79
N ALA A 67 4.08 9.94 -9.04
CA ALA A 67 5.03 9.08 -8.34
C ALA A 67 6.49 9.54 -8.53
N ASP A 68 6.80 10.11 -9.70
CA ASP A 68 8.13 10.65 -10.00
C ASP A 68 8.34 12.04 -9.38
N ALA A 69 7.41 12.95 -9.58
CA ALA A 69 7.58 14.37 -9.26
C ALA A 69 7.37 14.68 -7.78
N ALA A 70 6.42 14.02 -7.11
CA ALA A 70 6.12 14.29 -5.70
C ALA A 70 7.21 13.79 -4.76
N SER A 71 8.03 12.84 -5.20
CA SER A 71 9.28 12.50 -4.51
C SER A 71 10.30 13.63 -4.55
N LEU A 72 10.16 14.59 -5.47
CA LEU A 72 11.08 15.71 -5.65
C LEU A 72 10.59 16.97 -4.93
N ASP A 73 9.34 17.43 -5.08
CA ASP A 73 8.91 18.65 -4.39
C ASP A 73 7.50 18.55 -3.76
N PRO A 74 7.41 18.05 -2.53
CA PRO A 74 6.14 17.94 -1.81
C PRO A 74 5.75 19.25 -1.09
N ALA A 75 6.54 20.33 -1.19
CA ALA A 75 6.27 21.60 -0.49
C ALA A 75 4.87 22.19 -0.74
N PRO A 76 4.26 22.08 -1.94
CA PRO A 76 2.89 22.56 -2.17
C PRO A 76 1.82 21.85 -1.34
N TYR A 77 2.10 20.65 -0.82
CA TYR A 77 1.11 19.77 -0.19
C TYR A 77 1.33 19.59 1.33
N VAL A 78 2.43 20.10 1.87
CA VAL A 78 2.78 19.93 3.29
C VAL A 78 3.04 21.31 3.89
N SER A 79 2.04 21.86 4.60
CA SER A 79 2.23 23.03 5.43
C SER A 79 3.27 22.69 6.51
N ASP A 80 4.38 23.43 6.57
CA ASP A 80 5.56 23.11 7.41
C ASP A 80 6.49 22.01 6.88
N TYR A 81 6.60 21.86 5.55
CA TYR A 81 7.59 20.98 4.94
C TYR A 81 9.02 21.26 5.44
N ARG A 82 9.67 20.24 6.01
CA ARG A 82 11.04 20.28 6.54
C ARG A 82 12.02 19.42 5.74
N GLY A 83 11.53 18.60 4.81
CA GLY A 83 12.30 17.66 4.02
C GLY A 83 11.64 16.29 3.93
N ILE A 84 12.36 15.32 3.39
CA ILE A 84 11.88 13.96 3.15
C ILE A 84 12.26 13.06 4.33
N ALA A 85 11.33 12.19 4.74
CA ALA A 85 11.62 11.00 5.54
C ALA A 85 11.52 9.78 4.63
N ALA A 86 12.67 9.25 4.22
CA ALA A 86 12.73 8.07 3.36
C ALA A 86 12.57 6.81 4.22
N TYR A 87 11.63 5.93 3.89
CA TYR A 87 11.39 4.71 4.65
C TYR A 87 11.18 3.50 3.73
N ILE A 88 11.34 2.27 4.21
CA ILE A 88 11.31 1.08 3.32
C ILE A 88 10.18 0.09 3.63
N CYS A 89 9.63 0.14 4.83
CA CYS A 89 8.76 -0.93 5.32
C CYS A 89 7.45 -0.37 5.85
N ILE A 90 6.39 -1.16 5.67
CA ILE A 90 5.04 -0.89 6.20
C ILE A 90 5.00 -0.77 7.73
N TRP A 91 6.03 -1.24 8.44
CA TRP A 91 6.18 -1.01 9.89
C TRP A 91 6.51 0.44 10.25
N THR A 92 6.79 1.30 9.27
CA THR A 92 6.94 2.73 9.52
C THR A 92 5.59 3.41 9.31
N PRO A 93 5.01 4.07 10.34
CA PRO A 93 3.78 4.84 10.21
C PRO A 93 4.06 6.20 9.54
N PRO A 94 3.69 6.42 8.25
CA PRO A 94 3.92 7.69 7.56
C PRO A 94 3.22 8.88 8.24
N GLU A 95 2.15 8.62 8.99
CA GLU A 95 1.41 9.61 9.78
C GLU A 95 2.32 10.31 10.80
N LEU A 96 3.18 9.55 11.50
CA LEU A 96 4.09 10.12 12.50
C LEU A 96 5.13 11.05 11.85
N LEU A 97 5.61 10.66 10.66
CA LEU A 97 6.59 11.43 9.89
C LEU A 97 5.97 12.74 9.39
N ARG A 98 4.78 12.65 8.79
CA ARG A 98 4.01 13.81 8.30
C ARG A 98 3.66 14.77 9.42
N ALA A 99 3.25 14.27 10.59
CA ALA A 99 2.93 15.11 11.74
C ALA A 99 4.11 15.99 12.19
N GLY A 100 5.35 15.51 12.00
CA GLY A 100 6.58 16.23 12.27
C GLY A 100 7.01 17.21 11.16
N GLY A 101 6.25 17.33 10.08
CA GLY A 101 6.56 18.16 8.91
C GLY A 101 7.51 17.50 7.91
N LEU A 102 7.74 16.19 7.98
CA LEU A 102 8.52 15.45 6.99
C LEU A 102 7.58 14.79 5.98
N HIS A 103 7.92 14.86 4.69
CA HIS A 103 7.18 14.12 3.66
C HIS A 103 7.65 12.65 3.65
N PRO A 104 6.80 11.68 4.01
CA PRO A 104 7.19 10.28 3.99
C PRO A 104 7.24 9.77 2.56
N VAL A 105 8.37 9.17 2.18
CA VAL A 105 8.58 8.57 0.86
C VAL A 105 8.95 7.12 1.07
N LEU A 106 8.09 6.20 0.65
CA LEU A 106 8.44 4.77 0.62
C LEU A 106 9.48 4.59 -0.48
N MET A 107 10.68 4.23 -0.07
CA MET A 107 11.77 3.96 -0.97
C MET A 107 11.39 2.76 -1.84
N ARG A 108 11.47 2.96 -3.16
CA ARG A 108 11.25 1.90 -4.15
C ARG A 108 12.51 1.59 -4.92
N GLY A 109 12.52 0.38 -5.42
CA GLY A 109 13.55 -0.08 -6.30
C GLY A 109 13.16 -0.05 -7.78
N GLU A 110 14.12 0.32 -8.64
CA GLU A 110 14.18 -0.06 -10.06
C GLU A 110 15.05 -1.32 -10.25
N SER A 111 14.58 -2.29 -11.05
CA SER A 111 15.27 -3.59 -11.14
C SER A 111 16.58 -3.55 -11.96
N ALA A 112 16.78 -2.48 -12.75
CA ALA A 112 17.93 -2.32 -13.65
C ALA A 112 19.26 -2.03 -12.94
N SER A 113 19.26 -1.52 -11.70
CA SER A 113 20.51 -1.09 -11.03
C SER A 113 21.15 -2.17 -10.17
N ALA A 114 20.67 -3.42 -10.22
CA ALA A 114 21.06 -4.43 -9.26
C ALA A 114 22.36 -5.18 -9.58
N PRO A 115 23.44 -5.11 -8.75
CA PRO A 115 24.60 -5.96 -8.94
C PRO A 115 24.22 -7.45 -8.88
N PRO A 116 24.84 -8.33 -9.69
CA PRO A 116 24.64 -9.77 -9.58
C PRO A 116 24.83 -10.27 -8.14
N GLY A 117 23.88 -11.06 -7.64
CA GLY A 117 23.92 -11.62 -6.29
C GLY A 117 23.37 -10.74 -5.17
N SER A 118 22.96 -9.50 -5.46
CA SER A 118 22.23 -8.65 -4.52
C SER A 118 20.72 -8.87 -4.62
N CYS A 119 20.00 -8.70 -3.50
CA CYS A 119 18.53 -8.63 -3.53
C CYS A 119 18.12 -7.37 -4.29
N ALA A 120 17.26 -7.50 -5.30
CA ALA A 120 16.81 -6.40 -6.15
C ALA A 120 16.30 -5.24 -5.31
N THR A 121 15.55 -5.48 -4.24
CA THR A 121 15.15 -4.41 -3.32
C THR A 121 16.35 -3.64 -2.78
N CYS A 122 17.37 -4.31 -2.23
CA CYS A 122 18.61 -3.65 -1.77
C CYS A 122 19.31 -2.89 -2.91
N ALA A 123 19.44 -3.56 -4.04
CA ALA A 123 20.24 -3.12 -5.16
C ALA A 123 19.62 -1.93 -5.90
N ALA A 124 18.31 -1.86 -5.84
CA ALA A 124 17.52 -0.84 -6.45
C ALA A 124 17.51 0.47 -5.63
N PHE A 125 17.88 0.40 -4.34
CA PHE A 125 18.26 1.60 -3.57
C PHE A 125 19.64 2.14 -3.91
N ALA A 126 20.49 1.38 -4.60
CA ALA A 126 21.76 1.90 -5.11
C ALA A 126 21.60 2.62 -6.47
N GLY A 127 20.37 2.75 -6.98
CA GLY A 127 20.05 3.39 -8.26
C GLY A 127 19.84 4.90 -8.18
N GLY A 128 19.63 5.52 -9.34
CA GLY A 128 19.56 6.99 -9.49
C GLY A 128 18.36 7.64 -8.81
N TRP A 129 17.25 6.92 -8.59
CA TRP A 129 16.08 7.47 -7.91
C TRP A 129 16.36 7.81 -6.44
N LEU A 130 17.04 6.94 -5.68
CA LEU A 130 17.42 7.26 -4.30
C LEU A 130 18.30 8.52 -4.28
N GLU A 131 19.32 8.56 -5.13
CA GLU A 131 20.21 9.72 -5.26
C GLU A 131 19.44 11.03 -5.52
N SER A 132 18.34 10.97 -6.29
CA SER A 132 17.51 12.16 -6.58
C SER A 132 16.75 12.73 -5.37
N ILE A 133 16.57 11.94 -4.29
CA ILE A 133 15.87 12.37 -3.08
C ILE A 133 16.79 12.59 -1.87
N LEU A 134 18.03 12.07 -1.91
CA LEU A 134 18.96 12.11 -0.76
C LEU A 134 19.29 13.54 -0.30
N ASP A 135 19.47 14.48 -1.23
CA ASP A 135 19.79 15.89 -0.89
C ASP A 135 18.68 16.57 -0.06
N ARG A 136 17.44 16.08 -0.17
CA ARG A 136 16.27 16.57 0.57
C ARG A 136 15.91 15.67 1.76
N THR A 137 16.56 14.52 1.89
CA THR A 137 16.27 13.54 2.92
C THR A 137 16.86 14.00 4.26
N ARG A 138 15.99 14.09 5.28
CA ARG A 138 16.35 14.51 6.64
C ARG A 138 16.34 13.36 7.64
N LEU A 139 15.74 12.24 7.27
CA LEU A 139 15.63 11.05 8.09
C LEU A 139 15.48 9.84 7.16
N ILE A 140 16.22 8.77 7.47
CA ILE A 140 15.96 7.45 6.93
C ILE A 140 15.35 6.61 8.04
N VAL A 141 14.23 5.95 7.78
CA VAL A 141 13.60 4.99 8.69
C VAL A 141 13.68 3.60 8.09
N VAL A 142 14.30 2.68 8.83
CA VAL A 142 14.47 1.29 8.40
C VAL A 142 13.81 0.37 9.42
N ALA A 143 13.07 -0.64 8.94
CA ALA A 143 12.69 -1.76 9.77
C ALA A 143 13.71 -2.89 9.62
N GLU A 144 14.06 -3.56 10.72
CA GLU A 144 15.11 -4.59 10.77
C GLU A 144 14.68 -5.94 10.16
N THR A 145 13.83 -5.92 9.13
CA THR A 145 13.28 -7.10 8.45
C THR A 145 14.32 -7.79 7.55
N CYS A 146 15.39 -7.08 7.18
CA CYS A 146 16.42 -7.57 6.26
C CYS A 146 17.78 -6.94 6.56
N THR A 147 18.75 -7.77 6.96
CA THR A 147 20.13 -7.33 7.23
C THR A 147 20.79 -6.63 6.04
N GLY A 148 20.46 -7.03 4.80
CA GLY A 148 21.00 -6.42 3.59
C GLY A 148 20.60 -4.95 3.45
N ILE A 149 19.30 -4.67 3.63
CA ILE A 149 18.73 -3.31 3.63
C ILE A 149 19.33 -2.48 4.75
N VAL A 150 19.36 -3.01 5.98
CA VAL A 150 19.88 -2.28 7.15
C VAL A 150 21.34 -1.87 6.93
N ARG A 151 22.19 -2.79 6.43
CA ARG A 151 23.60 -2.48 6.15
C ARG A 151 23.75 -1.43 5.05
N LEU A 152 22.95 -1.53 3.98
CA LEU A 152 22.97 -0.59 2.88
C LEU A 152 22.57 0.82 3.35
N LEU A 153 21.41 0.94 3.99
CA LEU A 153 20.90 2.23 4.45
C LEU A 153 21.76 2.82 5.57
N SER A 154 22.37 2.00 6.43
CA SER A 154 23.36 2.47 7.41
C SER A 154 24.59 3.07 6.74
N ARG A 155 25.04 2.47 5.63
CA ARG A 155 26.16 3.03 4.85
C ARG A 155 25.77 4.35 4.20
N VAL A 156 24.62 4.40 3.52
CA VAL A 156 24.11 5.63 2.86
C VAL A 156 23.93 6.74 3.88
N ALA A 157 23.25 6.46 5.01
CA ALA A 157 23.04 7.40 6.11
C ALA A 157 24.37 7.98 6.61
N ARG A 158 25.38 7.14 6.82
CA ARG A 158 26.71 7.57 7.26
C ARG A 158 27.44 8.40 6.20
N GLU A 159 27.42 7.99 4.94
CA GLU A 159 28.10 8.68 3.83
C GLU A 159 27.46 10.05 3.52
N ARG A 160 26.17 10.19 3.79
CA ARG A 160 25.38 11.42 3.56
C ARG A 160 25.10 12.24 4.81
N GLU A 161 25.59 11.80 5.97
CA GLU A 161 25.31 12.41 7.28
C GLU A 161 23.81 12.57 7.57
N ILE A 162 22.98 11.63 7.10
CA ILE A 162 21.54 11.61 7.33
C ILE A 162 21.24 10.77 8.57
N PRO A 163 20.43 11.25 9.53
CA PRO A 163 19.96 10.45 10.65
C PRO A 163 19.27 9.15 10.18
N LEU A 164 19.62 8.02 10.80
CA LEU A 164 18.97 6.73 10.60
C LEU A 164 18.21 6.35 11.87
N PHE A 165 16.91 6.10 11.73
CA PHE A 165 16.08 5.51 12.78
C PHE A 165 15.78 4.05 12.43
N SER A 166 16.15 3.13 13.33
CA SER A 166 15.87 1.70 13.16
C SER A 166 14.66 1.29 14.00
N ILE A 167 13.74 0.56 13.38
CA ILE A 167 12.60 -0.08 14.02
C ILE A 167 12.89 -1.58 14.01
N SER A 168 13.08 -2.18 15.18
CA SER A 168 13.10 -3.64 15.28
C SER A 168 11.73 -4.18 14.88
N GLU A 169 11.73 -5.05 13.86
CA GLU A 169 10.51 -5.72 13.43
C GLU A 169 9.95 -6.54 14.60
N PRO A 170 8.65 -6.47 14.87
CA PRO A 170 8.06 -7.31 15.90
C PRO A 170 8.07 -8.77 15.42
N GLU A 171 9.11 -9.52 15.83
CA GLU A 171 9.24 -10.95 15.54
C GLU A 171 8.05 -11.74 16.10
N ASN A 172 7.51 -11.29 17.25
CA ASN A 172 6.35 -11.91 17.87
C ASN A 172 5.28 -10.86 18.15
N LEU A 173 4.07 -11.10 17.62
CA LEU A 173 2.90 -10.26 17.81
C LEU A 173 2.26 -10.50 19.19
N THR A 174 3.02 -10.23 20.24
CA THR A 174 2.63 -10.33 21.65
C THR A 174 2.43 -8.95 22.27
N ASP A 175 1.80 -8.89 23.43
CA ASP A 175 1.65 -7.63 24.18
C ASP A 175 2.99 -6.98 24.54
N ASP A 176 4.02 -7.79 24.82
CA ASP A 176 5.39 -7.29 25.05
C ASP A 176 6.00 -6.72 23.77
N GLY A 177 5.79 -7.39 22.63
CA GLY A 177 6.19 -6.89 21.32
C GLY A 177 5.52 -5.55 21.01
N LEU A 178 4.21 -5.43 21.29
CA LEU A 178 3.46 -4.19 21.10
C LEU A 178 4.01 -3.07 21.99
N ARG A 179 4.26 -3.34 23.28
CA ARG A 179 4.87 -2.36 24.20
C ARG A 179 6.24 -1.89 23.70
N ALA A 180 7.08 -2.81 23.24
CA ALA A 180 8.39 -2.48 22.69
C ALA A 180 8.28 -1.64 21.40
N TYR A 181 7.32 -1.95 20.54
CA TYR A 181 7.06 -1.21 19.32
C TYR A 181 6.52 0.20 19.60
N VAL A 182 5.54 0.34 20.50
CA VAL A 182 5.03 1.64 20.98
C VAL A 182 6.15 2.51 21.53
N HIS A 183 7.05 1.91 22.33
CA HIS A 183 8.21 2.62 22.87
C HIS A 183 9.16 3.11 21.77
N GLN A 184 9.48 2.28 20.77
CA GLN A 184 10.28 2.71 19.61
C GLN A 184 9.59 3.82 18.82
N LEU A 185 8.28 3.72 18.58
CA LEU A 185 7.54 4.78 17.89
C LEU A 185 7.49 6.08 18.70
N SER A 186 7.57 6.02 20.04
CA SER A 186 7.64 7.22 20.87
C SER A 186 8.96 7.96 20.67
N TRP A 187 10.07 7.23 20.48
CA TRP A 187 11.35 7.81 20.11
C TRP A 187 11.35 8.35 18.69
N LEU A 188 10.70 7.66 17.75
CA LEU A 188 10.53 8.19 16.40
C LEU A 188 9.75 9.49 16.43
N ARG A 189 8.61 9.52 17.15
CA ARG A 189 7.79 10.72 17.38
C ARG A 189 8.63 11.88 17.91
N ASP A 190 9.41 11.64 18.96
CA ASP A 190 10.22 12.69 19.56
C ASP A 190 11.33 13.18 18.63
N THR A 191 11.92 12.27 17.84
CA THR A 191 12.92 12.58 16.80
C THR A 191 12.33 13.48 15.70
N VAL A 192 11.18 13.10 15.14
CA VAL A 192 10.56 13.85 14.03
C VAL A 192 9.97 15.18 14.50
N ARG A 193 9.38 15.20 15.70
CA ARG A 193 8.83 16.41 16.33
C ARG A 193 9.93 17.45 16.59
N GLY A 194 11.10 17.01 17.05
CA GLY A 194 12.17 17.91 17.47
C GLY A 194 11.67 18.91 18.52
N ASN A 195 11.77 20.20 18.22
CA ASN A 195 11.32 21.28 19.14
C ASN A 195 9.85 21.68 18.97
N MET A 196 9.07 21.02 18.10
CA MET A 196 7.66 21.33 17.93
C MET A 196 6.89 21.04 19.24
N PRO A 197 6.03 21.97 19.72
CA PRO A 197 5.16 21.70 20.88
C PRO A 197 4.32 20.44 20.67
N LEU A 198 4.12 19.66 21.74
CA LEU A 198 3.41 18.37 21.63
C LEU A 198 1.99 18.56 21.12
N GLU A 199 1.31 19.61 21.57
CA GLU A 199 -0.07 19.93 21.18
C GLU A 199 -0.18 20.21 19.68
N ARG A 200 0.81 20.89 19.10
CA ARG A 200 0.89 21.14 17.65
C ARG A 200 1.14 19.84 16.89
N TYR A 201 2.05 19.01 17.39
CA TYR A 201 2.34 17.71 16.78
C TYR A 201 1.11 16.79 16.79
N GLU A 202 0.38 16.72 17.90
CA GLU A 202 -0.84 15.91 18.03
C GLU A 202 -1.96 16.39 17.10
N ALA A 203 -2.13 17.71 16.95
CA ALA A 203 -3.06 18.27 15.97
C ALA A 203 -2.68 17.89 14.53
N ASN A 204 -1.39 17.99 14.18
CA ASN A 204 -0.89 17.55 12.87
C ASN A 204 -1.08 16.04 12.67
N LEU A 205 -0.88 15.23 13.72
CA LEU A 205 -1.06 13.79 13.68
C LEU A 205 -2.51 13.39 13.39
N ALA A 206 -3.48 14.08 13.99
CA ALA A 206 -4.90 13.87 13.70
C ALA A 206 -5.23 14.15 12.23
N GLY A 207 -4.68 15.23 11.66
CA GLY A 207 -4.81 15.56 10.24
C GLY A 207 -4.18 14.50 9.34
N ALA A 208 -2.92 14.13 9.61
CA ALA A 208 -2.20 13.11 8.85
C ALA A 208 -2.92 11.75 8.89
N PHE A 209 -3.37 11.33 10.07
CA PHE A 209 -4.11 10.08 10.23
C PHE A 209 -5.39 10.04 9.39
N SER A 210 -6.15 11.14 9.38
CA SER A 210 -7.38 11.25 8.60
C SER A 210 -7.10 11.14 7.10
N LEU A 211 -6.07 11.81 6.60
CA LEU A 211 -5.68 11.80 5.19
C LEU A 211 -5.22 10.41 4.72
N TYR A 212 -4.27 9.81 5.43
CA TYR A 212 -3.75 8.48 5.06
C TYR A 212 -4.82 7.39 5.20
N SER A 213 -5.71 7.49 6.19
CA SER A 213 -6.83 6.56 6.32
C SER A 213 -7.82 6.69 5.17
N ALA A 214 -8.10 7.92 4.71
CA ALA A 214 -8.97 8.17 3.56
C ALA A 214 -8.36 7.60 2.27
N GLU A 215 -7.08 7.89 2.00
CA GLU A 215 -6.35 7.36 0.85
C GLU A 215 -6.34 5.82 0.84
N ARG A 216 -5.96 5.18 1.94
CA ARG A 216 -5.97 3.71 2.05
C ARG A 216 -7.35 3.11 1.82
N SER A 217 -8.39 3.75 2.38
CA SER A 217 -9.78 3.28 2.22
C SER A 217 -10.23 3.38 0.76
N LEU A 218 -9.90 4.48 0.07
CA LEU A 218 -10.23 4.67 -1.34
C LEU A 218 -9.49 3.65 -2.23
N LEU A 219 -8.19 3.45 -2.02
CA LEU A 219 -7.41 2.46 -2.79
C LEU A 219 -7.86 1.02 -2.55
N ALA A 220 -8.26 0.69 -1.32
CA ALA A 220 -8.85 -0.61 -0.99
C ALA A 220 -10.20 -0.81 -1.68
N ALA A 221 -11.07 0.20 -1.64
CA ALA A 221 -12.36 0.16 -2.30
C ALA A 221 -12.23 0.08 -3.84
N LEU A 222 -11.26 0.79 -4.43
CA LEU A 222 -11.03 0.77 -5.88
C LEU A 222 -10.65 -0.64 -6.36
N ARG A 223 -9.77 -1.32 -5.63
CA ARG A 223 -9.38 -2.72 -5.91
C ARG A 223 -10.55 -3.68 -5.75
N ALA A 224 -11.33 -3.53 -4.68
CA ALA A 224 -12.50 -4.37 -4.42
C ALA A 224 -13.59 -4.21 -5.50
N ASP A 225 -13.70 -3.04 -6.13
CA ASP A 225 -14.66 -2.79 -7.22
C ASP A 225 -14.36 -3.65 -8.46
N GLY A 226 -13.08 -3.87 -8.77
CA GLY A 226 -12.61 -4.79 -9.80
C GLY A 226 -12.94 -4.39 -11.25
N ARG A 227 -13.49 -3.20 -11.49
CA ARG A 227 -13.76 -2.68 -12.84
C ARG A 227 -12.58 -1.93 -13.45
N ILE A 228 -11.73 -1.33 -12.61
CA ILE A 228 -10.55 -0.60 -13.08
C ILE A 228 -9.45 -1.58 -13.47
N PRO A 229 -8.77 -1.39 -14.61
CA PRO A 229 -7.63 -2.22 -14.98
C PRO A 229 -6.58 -2.29 -13.87
N ASP A 230 -6.06 -3.49 -13.59
CA ASP A 230 -5.12 -3.71 -12.48
C ASP A 230 -3.86 -2.85 -12.60
N ARG A 231 -3.39 -2.60 -13.83
CA ARG A 231 -2.27 -1.71 -14.11
C ARG A 231 -2.52 -0.29 -13.61
N THR A 232 -3.71 0.25 -13.89
CA THR A 232 -4.12 1.58 -13.41
C THR A 232 -4.19 1.60 -11.89
N ALA A 233 -4.79 0.59 -11.27
CA ALA A 233 -4.86 0.48 -9.80
C ALA A 233 -3.46 0.38 -9.16
N ALA A 234 -2.54 -0.38 -9.77
CA ALA A 234 -1.15 -0.52 -9.32
C ALA A 234 -0.36 0.78 -9.44
N LEU A 235 -0.62 1.59 -10.48
CA LEU A 235 -0.01 2.91 -10.66
C LEU A 235 -0.52 3.93 -9.64
N LEU A 236 -1.80 3.94 -9.33
CA LEU A 236 -2.35 4.79 -8.26
C LEU A 236 -1.77 4.40 -6.89
N GLN A 237 -1.66 3.10 -6.63
CA GLN A 237 -1.04 2.59 -5.42
C GLN A 237 0.45 2.91 -5.34
N ALA A 238 1.16 2.94 -6.47
CA ALA A 238 2.53 3.39 -6.58
C ALA A 238 2.68 4.89 -6.28
N ALA A 239 1.74 5.71 -6.74
CA ALA A 239 1.71 7.14 -6.42
C ALA A 239 1.51 7.35 -4.92
N ALA A 240 0.57 6.65 -4.29
CA ALA A 240 0.29 6.69 -2.84
C ALA A 240 1.51 6.41 -1.93
N GLN A 241 2.51 5.70 -2.45
CA GLN A 241 3.72 5.36 -1.71
C GLN A 241 4.76 6.49 -1.66
N THR A 242 4.67 7.45 -2.58
CA THR A 242 5.74 8.45 -2.81
C THR A 242 5.20 9.88 -2.84
N ALA A 243 3.92 10.04 -3.15
CA ALA A 243 3.23 11.31 -3.24
C ALA A 243 2.39 11.60 -1.98
N PRO A 244 2.09 12.87 -1.70
CA PRO A 244 1.21 13.23 -0.59
C PRO A 244 -0.24 12.80 -0.88
N PRO A 245 -1.00 12.35 0.14
CA PRO A 245 -2.40 11.91 -0.04
C PRO A 245 -3.29 12.93 -0.76
N GLU A 246 -3.06 14.22 -0.54
CA GLU A 246 -3.81 15.31 -1.18
C GLU A 246 -3.71 15.30 -2.71
N ALA A 247 -2.61 14.81 -3.26
CA ALA A 247 -2.41 14.70 -4.70
C ALA A 247 -2.96 13.38 -5.26
N VAL A 248 -2.96 12.32 -4.45
CA VAL A 248 -3.34 10.96 -4.88
C VAL A 248 -4.84 10.75 -4.82
N ILE A 249 -5.50 11.22 -3.76
CA ILE A 249 -6.95 11.05 -3.54
C ILE A 249 -7.77 11.50 -4.76
N PRO A 250 -7.55 12.69 -5.36
CA PRO A 250 -8.31 13.11 -6.54
C PRO A 250 -8.14 12.18 -7.75
N LEU A 251 -6.97 11.56 -7.92
CA LEU A 251 -6.73 10.58 -8.99
C LEU A 251 -7.52 9.29 -8.76
N VAL A 252 -7.59 8.84 -7.51
CA VAL A 252 -8.38 7.65 -7.14
C VAL A 252 -9.88 7.92 -7.28
N GLU A 253 -10.36 9.11 -6.88
CA GLU A 253 -11.75 9.53 -7.08
C GLU A 253 -12.11 9.58 -8.58
N ARG A 254 -11.22 10.13 -9.42
CA ARG A 254 -11.39 10.10 -10.88
C ARG A 254 -11.43 8.68 -11.42
N ALA A 255 -10.60 7.77 -10.89
CA ALA A 255 -10.64 6.36 -11.26
C ALA A 255 -12.00 5.73 -10.96
N PHE A 256 -12.63 6.07 -9.83
CA PHE A 256 -13.98 5.59 -9.52
C PHE A 256 -15.03 6.08 -10.51
N GLU A 257 -14.97 7.34 -10.94
CA GLU A 257 -15.94 7.83 -11.93
C GLU A 257 -15.79 7.10 -13.26
N LEU A 258 -14.56 6.82 -13.70
CA LEU A 258 -14.29 5.98 -14.87
C LEU A 258 -14.77 4.54 -14.66
N ALA A 259 -14.57 3.98 -13.46
CA ALA A 259 -14.98 2.61 -13.12
C ALA A 259 -16.48 2.38 -13.33
N ARG A 260 -17.31 3.39 -13.05
CA ARG A 260 -18.77 3.31 -13.17
C ARG A 260 -19.26 3.15 -14.60
N GLU A 261 -18.43 3.56 -15.56
CA GLU A 261 -18.72 3.46 -16.98
C GLU A 261 -18.17 2.16 -17.60
N LEU A 262 -17.33 1.44 -16.86
CA LEU A 262 -16.78 0.16 -17.28
C LEU A 262 -17.71 -1.01 -16.91
N PRO A 263 -17.81 -2.05 -17.74
CA PRO A 263 -18.48 -3.27 -17.35
C PRO A 263 -17.72 -3.97 -16.22
N PRO A 264 -18.40 -4.76 -15.37
CA PRO A 264 -17.72 -5.71 -14.50
C PRO A 264 -16.79 -6.62 -15.29
N SER A 265 -15.59 -6.86 -14.77
CA SER A 265 -14.63 -7.78 -15.38
C SER A 265 -15.09 -9.23 -15.22
N ASP A 266 -15.08 -9.99 -16.31
CA ASP A 266 -15.27 -11.45 -16.34
C ASP A 266 -13.95 -12.23 -16.19
N ALA A 267 -12.81 -11.53 -16.21
CA ALA A 267 -11.48 -12.10 -16.03
C ALA A 267 -11.33 -12.91 -14.73
N VAL A 268 -10.53 -13.97 -14.80
CA VAL A 268 -10.31 -14.93 -13.71
C VAL A 268 -9.63 -14.22 -12.53
N PRO A 269 -10.25 -14.21 -11.33
CA PRO A 269 -9.71 -13.51 -10.17
C PRO A 269 -8.53 -14.27 -9.56
N LEU A 270 -7.38 -13.62 -9.49
CA LEU A 270 -6.15 -14.13 -8.90
C LEU A 270 -5.72 -13.31 -7.68
N LEU A 271 -4.95 -13.95 -6.79
CA LEU A 271 -4.32 -13.32 -5.64
C LEU A 271 -2.81 -13.16 -5.92
N LEU A 272 -2.29 -11.94 -5.85
CA LEU A 272 -0.86 -11.67 -5.98
C LEU A 272 -0.18 -11.62 -4.61
N VAL A 273 0.71 -12.56 -4.33
CA VAL A 273 1.46 -12.67 -3.06
C VAL A 273 2.93 -12.41 -3.32
N GLY A 274 3.60 -11.59 -2.51
CA GLY A 274 5.02 -11.37 -2.71
C GLY A 274 5.65 -10.27 -1.88
N GLY A 275 6.85 -9.85 -2.30
CA GLY A 275 7.55 -8.70 -1.72
C GLY A 275 7.03 -7.37 -2.23
N MET A 276 7.91 -6.39 -2.36
CA MET A 276 7.61 -5.13 -3.01
C MET A 276 7.78 -5.30 -4.51
N LEU A 277 6.70 -5.10 -5.28
CA LEU A 277 6.77 -5.17 -6.75
C LEU A 277 7.50 -3.93 -7.29
N GLU A 278 8.54 -4.14 -8.08
CA GLU A 278 9.29 -3.04 -8.68
C GLU A 278 8.45 -2.29 -9.72
N ARG A 279 8.73 -1.00 -9.88
CA ARG A 279 7.95 -0.11 -10.75
C ARG A 279 8.01 -0.50 -12.23
N ASP A 280 9.13 -1.09 -12.66
CA ASP A 280 9.34 -1.55 -14.04
C ASP A 280 8.64 -2.88 -14.36
N ARG A 281 7.86 -3.44 -13.41
CA ARG A 281 7.12 -4.70 -13.59
C ARG A 281 5.65 -4.50 -13.97
N LEU A 282 5.28 -3.33 -14.49
CA LEU A 282 3.90 -3.06 -14.89
C LEU A 282 3.42 -3.94 -16.06
N ALA A 283 4.33 -4.39 -16.93
CA ALA A 283 4.03 -5.31 -18.03
C ALA A 283 3.42 -6.65 -17.54
N LEU A 284 3.64 -7.00 -16.27
CA LEU A 284 2.99 -8.14 -15.63
C LEU A 284 1.46 -8.05 -15.68
N TYR A 285 0.92 -6.86 -15.41
CA TYR A 285 -0.52 -6.63 -15.36
C TYR A 285 -1.13 -6.70 -16.77
N ASP A 286 -0.42 -6.15 -17.76
CA ASP A 286 -0.85 -6.17 -19.17
C ASP A 286 -0.87 -7.60 -19.72
N ALA A 287 0.19 -8.37 -19.46
CA ALA A 287 0.29 -9.77 -19.88
C ALA A 287 -0.79 -10.64 -19.21
N LEU A 288 -1.09 -10.40 -17.92
CA LEU A 288 -2.15 -11.12 -17.22
C LEU A 288 -3.54 -10.78 -17.77
N ALA A 289 -3.81 -9.49 -18.00
CA ALA A 289 -5.09 -9.05 -18.56
C ALA A 289 -5.31 -9.62 -19.97
N ALA A 290 -4.27 -9.64 -20.80
CA ALA A 290 -4.31 -10.24 -22.14
C ALA A 290 -4.62 -11.74 -22.11
N ALA A 291 -4.20 -12.44 -21.05
CA ALA A 291 -4.51 -13.85 -20.84
C ALA A 291 -5.92 -14.11 -20.26
N GLY A 292 -6.69 -13.05 -19.94
CA GLY A 292 -8.02 -13.17 -19.33
C GLY A 292 -8.00 -13.34 -17.81
N GLY A 293 -6.90 -12.99 -17.14
CA GLY A 293 -6.79 -12.94 -15.69
C GLY A 293 -6.88 -11.53 -15.13
N ARG A 294 -7.12 -11.42 -13.81
CA ARG A 294 -7.03 -10.16 -13.07
C ARG A 294 -6.54 -10.37 -11.65
N ILE A 295 -6.00 -9.34 -11.03
CA ILE A 295 -5.59 -9.29 -9.62
C ILE A 295 -6.76 -8.79 -8.78
N ALA A 296 -7.59 -9.70 -8.29
CA ALA A 296 -8.71 -9.33 -7.43
C ALA A 296 -8.27 -8.92 -6.02
N ALA A 297 -7.13 -9.42 -5.55
CA ALA A 297 -6.51 -9.01 -4.30
C ALA A 297 -5.00 -9.21 -4.36
N ASP A 298 -4.28 -8.57 -3.44
CA ASP A 298 -2.84 -8.75 -3.29
C ASP A 298 -2.43 -8.79 -1.81
N LEU A 299 -1.28 -9.37 -1.54
CA LEU A 299 -0.58 -9.39 -0.25
C LEU A 299 0.87 -8.97 -0.43
N LEU A 300 1.10 -7.87 -1.15
CA LEU A 300 2.44 -7.31 -1.40
C LEU A 300 2.91 -6.39 -0.27
N CYS A 301 4.22 -6.12 -0.20
CA CYS A 301 4.79 -5.11 0.75
C CYS A 301 4.20 -3.72 0.50
N SER A 302 3.89 -3.44 -0.75
CA SER A 302 3.56 -2.14 -1.30
C SER A 302 2.07 -1.79 -1.20
N SER A 303 1.22 -2.75 -0.86
CA SER A 303 -0.23 -2.59 -1.05
C SER A 303 -1.03 -3.38 -0.03
N GLY A 304 -1.50 -4.57 -0.37
CA GLY A 304 -2.48 -5.34 0.38
C GLY A 304 -2.02 -5.90 1.73
N ARG A 305 -0.88 -5.49 2.27
CA ARG A 305 -0.48 -5.79 3.66
C ARG A 305 -0.50 -4.62 4.62
N GLY A 306 -0.76 -3.41 4.14
CA GLY A 306 -0.88 -2.24 5.00
C GLY A 306 -2.06 -2.35 5.99
N PRO A 307 -2.19 -1.39 6.92
CA PRO A 307 -3.30 -1.34 7.85
C PRO A 307 -4.64 -1.15 7.09
N HIS A 308 -5.46 -2.20 7.05
CA HIS A 308 -6.73 -2.20 6.29
C HIS A 308 -7.96 -1.84 7.13
N ARG A 309 -7.85 -1.80 8.45
CA ARG A 309 -9.00 -1.58 9.33
C ARG A 309 -8.66 -0.70 10.52
N SER A 310 -9.36 0.43 10.56
CA SER A 310 -9.68 1.19 11.76
C SER A 310 -10.64 0.37 12.63
N ALA A 311 -10.16 -0.64 13.35
CA ALA A 311 -10.92 -1.07 14.52
C ALA A 311 -10.82 0.09 15.53
N SER A 312 -11.91 0.84 15.70
CA SER A 312 -11.97 1.85 16.74
C SER A 312 -12.00 1.13 18.08
N GLU A 313 -10.84 0.76 18.61
CA GLU A 313 -10.68 0.29 19.97
C GLU A 313 -10.97 1.48 20.91
N PRO A 314 -12.10 1.48 21.64
CA PRO A 314 -12.46 2.59 22.49
C PRO A 314 -11.40 2.81 23.57
N GLY A 315 -11.00 4.06 23.78
CA GLY A 315 -10.10 4.44 24.88
C GLY A 315 -8.60 4.45 24.55
N LEU A 316 -8.18 4.09 23.33
CA LEU A 316 -6.80 4.33 22.90
C LEU A 316 -6.56 5.80 22.52
N SER A 317 -5.38 6.32 22.85
CA SER A 317 -4.91 7.58 22.27
C SER A 317 -4.71 7.40 20.75
N LEU A 318 -4.72 8.49 19.99
CA LEU A 318 -4.48 8.42 18.54
C LEU A 318 -3.10 7.80 18.23
N PHE A 319 -2.09 8.15 19.02
CA PHE A 319 -0.74 7.59 18.88
C PHE A 319 -0.71 6.08 19.12
N ASP A 320 -1.31 5.61 20.22
CA ASP A 320 -1.37 4.18 20.55
C ASP A 320 -2.16 3.40 19.51
N ARG A 321 -3.21 4.01 18.96
CA ARG A 321 -4.00 3.43 17.88
C ARG A 321 -3.18 3.25 16.60
N ILE A 322 -2.41 4.25 16.18
CA ILE A 322 -1.52 4.14 15.01
C ILE A 322 -0.49 3.04 15.24
N ALA A 323 0.12 3.00 16.44
CA ALA A 323 1.05 1.96 16.80
C ALA A 323 0.40 0.56 16.75
N PHE A 324 -0.82 0.42 17.27
CA PHE A 324 -1.56 -0.83 17.25
C PHE A 324 -1.94 -1.27 15.84
N GLU A 325 -2.40 -0.35 14.98
CA GLU A 325 -2.78 -0.64 13.59
C GLU A 325 -1.57 -1.12 12.78
N HIS A 326 -0.43 -0.43 12.86
CA HIS A 326 0.80 -0.85 12.18
C HIS A 326 1.38 -2.13 12.78
N PHE A 327 1.34 -2.30 14.11
CA PHE A 327 1.80 -3.54 14.76
C PHE A 327 0.99 -4.77 14.34
N ASN A 328 -0.31 -4.60 14.11
CA ASN A 328 -1.22 -5.70 13.76
C ASN A 328 -1.39 -5.94 12.27
N GLN A 329 -0.61 -5.27 11.41
CA GLN A 329 -0.63 -5.57 9.99
C GLN A 329 -0.06 -6.97 9.70
N LEU A 330 -0.22 -7.44 8.47
CA LEU A 330 0.30 -8.76 8.10
C LEU A 330 1.83 -8.72 8.06
N PRO A 331 2.52 -9.66 8.75
CA PRO A 331 3.97 -9.63 8.80
C PRO A 331 4.59 -9.86 7.42
N CYS A 332 5.89 -9.60 7.32
CA CYS A 332 6.63 -10.05 6.15
C CYS A 332 6.48 -11.58 6.01
N LEU A 333 6.21 -12.10 4.81
CA LEU A 333 5.98 -13.55 4.64
C LEU A 333 7.11 -14.41 5.24
N PRO A 334 8.40 -14.04 5.13
CA PRO A 334 9.49 -14.80 5.74
C PRO A 334 9.70 -14.60 7.25
N VAL A 335 8.89 -13.79 7.92
CA VAL A 335 9.03 -13.48 9.34
C VAL A 335 8.16 -14.43 10.15
N GLU A 336 8.78 -15.14 11.08
CA GLU A 336 8.14 -16.17 11.88
C GLU A 336 7.67 -15.65 13.23
N PRO A 337 6.48 -16.04 13.71
CA PRO A 337 5.55 -16.98 13.07
C PRO A 337 4.64 -16.31 12.02
N ASN A 338 4.62 -16.84 10.79
CA ASN A 338 3.82 -16.26 9.68
C ASN A 338 2.41 -16.87 9.51
N ARG A 339 1.88 -17.60 10.49
CA ARG A 339 0.57 -18.27 10.39
C ARG A 339 -0.57 -17.31 10.00
N ARG A 340 -0.54 -16.06 10.51
CA ARG A 340 -1.53 -15.02 10.18
C ARG A 340 -1.56 -14.72 8.67
N PHE A 341 -0.42 -14.76 7.99
CA PHE A 341 -0.34 -14.57 6.55
C PHE A 341 -1.16 -15.62 5.81
N TYR A 342 -0.96 -16.90 6.14
CA TYR A 342 -1.70 -17.99 5.51
C TYR A 342 -3.19 -17.97 5.81
N ILE A 343 -3.58 -17.58 7.03
CA ILE A 343 -4.99 -17.41 7.40
C ILE A 343 -5.62 -16.32 6.54
N GLU A 344 -4.97 -15.16 6.39
CA GLU A 344 -5.51 -14.09 5.56
C GLU A 344 -5.55 -14.47 4.07
N ALA A 345 -4.51 -15.13 3.55
CA ALA A 345 -4.52 -15.60 2.16
C ALA A 345 -5.70 -16.54 1.88
N LYS A 346 -6.02 -17.45 2.82
CA LYS A 346 -7.21 -18.32 2.71
C LYS A 346 -8.51 -17.53 2.79
N ALA A 347 -8.60 -16.60 3.74
CA ALA A 347 -9.77 -15.74 3.88
C ALA A 347 -10.03 -14.88 2.63
N LEU A 348 -8.98 -14.36 1.99
CA LEU A 348 -9.06 -13.65 0.71
C LEU A 348 -9.53 -14.56 -0.42
N VAL A 349 -9.00 -15.79 -0.48
CA VAL A 349 -9.40 -16.75 -1.51
C VAL A 349 -10.89 -17.07 -1.43
N GLU A 350 -11.40 -17.30 -0.22
CA GLU A 350 -12.82 -17.55 0.01
C GLU A 350 -13.68 -16.30 -0.26
N ARG A 351 -13.28 -15.14 0.27
CA ARG A 351 -14.06 -13.91 0.21
C ARG A 351 -14.15 -13.32 -1.20
N GLU A 352 -13.05 -13.33 -1.94
CA GLU A 352 -12.93 -12.68 -3.26
C GLU A 352 -13.09 -13.68 -4.42
N GLY A 353 -13.35 -14.96 -4.12
CA GLY A 353 -13.56 -16.01 -5.12
C GLY A 353 -12.31 -16.33 -5.96
N ILE A 354 -11.12 -16.12 -5.39
CA ILE A 354 -9.83 -16.31 -6.06
C ILE A 354 -9.70 -17.75 -6.58
N LYS A 355 -9.24 -17.89 -7.84
CA LYS A 355 -9.04 -19.18 -8.50
C LYS A 355 -7.60 -19.67 -8.50
N GLY A 356 -6.64 -18.76 -8.43
CA GLY A 356 -5.22 -19.08 -8.40
C GLY A 356 -4.41 -18.00 -7.69
N ILE A 357 -3.19 -18.36 -7.28
CA ILE A 357 -2.24 -17.45 -6.65
C ILE A 357 -1.04 -17.24 -7.55
N LEU A 358 -0.66 -15.98 -7.75
CA LEU A 358 0.60 -15.59 -8.33
C LEU A 358 1.59 -15.29 -7.19
N TYR A 359 2.59 -16.15 -7.03
CA TYR A 359 3.63 -15.98 -6.02
C TYR A 359 4.83 -15.25 -6.63
N TYR A 360 4.95 -13.97 -6.33
CA TYR A 360 6.05 -13.11 -6.75
C TYR A 360 7.23 -13.20 -5.77
N GLU A 361 8.36 -13.73 -6.27
CA GLU A 361 9.65 -13.75 -5.57
C GLU A 361 10.49 -12.55 -6.04
N PRO A 362 10.72 -11.53 -5.19
CA PRO A 362 11.61 -10.44 -5.56
C PRO A 362 13.01 -10.98 -5.88
N ARG A 363 13.61 -10.50 -6.96
CA ARG A 363 14.90 -11.01 -7.43
C ARG A 363 15.94 -10.98 -6.32
N GLY A 364 16.63 -12.09 -6.10
CA GLY A 364 17.68 -12.20 -5.08
C GLY A 364 17.18 -12.14 -3.62
N CYS A 365 15.87 -12.24 -3.38
CA CYS A 365 15.32 -12.31 -2.03
C CYS A 365 15.32 -13.75 -1.50
N GLY A 366 16.45 -14.15 -0.88
CA GLY A 366 16.59 -15.46 -0.24
C GLY A 366 15.46 -15.82 0.74
N PRO A 367 14.98 -14.89 1.60
CA PRO A 367 13.84 -15.14 2.47
C PRO A 367 12.57 -15.56 1.72
N TYR A 368 12.12 -14.82 0.70
CA TYR A 368 10.94 -15.20 -0.09
C TYR A 368 11.15 -16.51 -0.85
N ARG A 369 12.34 -16.76 -1.39
CA ARG A 369 12.64 -18.05 -2.03
C ARG A 369 12.45 -19.24 -1.10
N ARG A 370 12.90 -19.12 0.16
CA ARG A 370 12.72 -20.18 1.17
C ARG A 370 11.25 -20.40 1.51
N GLU A 371 10.44 -19.36 1.41
CA GLU A 371 9.00 -19.44 1.67
C GLU A 371 8.19 -20.10 0.56
N ARG A 372 8.77 -20.23 -0.64
CA ARG A 372 8.09 -20.82 -1.79
C ARG A 372 7.50 -22.20 -1.49
N GLU A 373 8.31 -23.10 -0.94
CA GLU A 373 7.89 -24.47 -0.64
C GLU A 373 6.81 -24.50 0.44
N ARG A 374 7.02 -23.77 1.54
CA ARG A 374 6.02 -23.71 2.62
C ARG A 374 4.70 -23.10 2.13
N PHE A 375 4.78 -22.07 1.29
CA PHE A 375 3.60 -21.46 0.70
C PHE A 375 2.85 -22.44 -0.20
N HIS A 376 3.56 -23.23 -1.03
CA HIS A 376 2.97 -24.29 -1.83
C HIS A 376 2.07 -25.23 -1.01
N TRP A 377 2.58 -25.70 0.12
CA TRP A 377 1.86 -26.64 0.99
C TRP A 377 0.67 -26.01 1.73
N ASN A 378 0.65 -24.69 1.87
CA ASN A 378 -0.39 -23.97 2.61
C ASN A 378 -1.40 -23.23 1.72
N ALA A 379 -1.11 -23.10 0.43
CA ALA A 379 -1.96 -22.44 -0.54
C ALA A 379 -3.28 -23.21 -0.72
N PRO A 380 -4.44 -22.53 -0.65
CA PRO A 380 -5.75 -23.17 -0.82
C PRO A 380 -6.13 -23.42 -2.28
N VAL A 381 -5.36 -22.89 -3.24
CA VAL A 381 -5.61 -22.94 -4.69
C VAL A 381 -4.27 -23.12 -5.44
N PRO A 382 -4.28 -23.48 -6.73
CA PRO A 382 -3.07 -23.59 -7.53
C PRO A 382 -2.19 -22.32 -7.48
N VAL A 383 -0.87 -22.51 -7.51
CA VAL A 383 0.12 -21.43 -7.38
C VAL A 383 1.04 -21.42 -8.60
N MET A 384 1.15 -20.26 -9.24
CA MET A 384 2.16 -19.96 -10.24
C MET A 384 3.28 -19.12 -9.63
N TYR A 385 4.54 -19.45 -9.92
CA TYR A 385 5.70 -18.75 -9.36
C TYR A 385 6.27 -17.76 -10.36
N LEU A 386 6.33 -16.49 -9.96
CA LEU A 386 6.88 -15.38 -10.74
C LEU A 386 8.26 -15.02 -10.16
N ASP A 387 9.29 -15.71 -10.64
CA ASP A 387 10.67 -15.43 -10.27
C ASP A 387 11.32 -14.39 -11.19
N ALA A 388 12.59 -14.06 -10.93
CA ALA A 388 13.34 -13.12 -11.75
C ALA A 388 13.46 -13.53 -13.22
N GLY A 389 13.44 -14.84 -13.52
CA GLY A 389 13.50 -15.36 -14.88
C GLY A 389 12.17 -15.19 -15.60
N PHE A 390 11.05 -15.44 -14.92
CA PHE A 390 9.71 -15.17 -15.45
C PHE A 390 9.54 -13.70 -15.80
N LEU A 391 9.88 -12.80 -14.89
CA LEU A 391 9.67 -11.36 -15.07
C LEU A 391 10.60 -10.74 -16.13
N ALA A 392 11.67 -11.44 -16.50
CA ALA A 392 12.60 -10.99 -17.55
C ALA A 392 12.17 -11.40 -18.97
N ARG A 393 11.05 -12.12 -19.11
CA ARG A 393 10.51 -12.53 -20.40
C ARG A 393 9.81 -11.38 -21.11
N GLU A 394 9.66 -11.53 -22.42
CA GLU A 394 8.85 -10.63 -23.21
C GLU A 394 7.36 -10.73 -22.81
N PRO A 395 6.56 -9.66 -22.95
CA PRO A 395 5.16 -9.66 -22.57
C PRO A 395 4.32 -10.78 -23.19
N ASP A 396 4.55 -11.12 -24.46
CA ASP A 396 3.81 -12.17 -25.16
C ASP A 396 4.09 -13.57 -24.57
N ASP A 397 5.33 -13.84 -24.18
CA ASP A 397 5.71 -15.09 -23.52
C ASP A 397 5.07 -15.19 -22.13
N MET A 398 5.03 -14.08 -21.37
CA MET A 398 4.34 -14.03 -20.08
C MET A 398 2.84 -14.28 -20.25
N ALA A 399 2.21 -13.67 -21.26
CA ALA A 399 0.80 -13.85 -21.54
C ALA A 399 0.46 -15.31 -21.91
N SER A 400 1.32 -15.98 -22.69
CA SER A 400 1.18 -17.41 -23.00
C SER A 400 1.23 -18.27 -21.74
N ASP A 401 2.22 -18.06 -20.87
CA ASP A 401 2.34 -18.80 -19.61
C ASP A 401 1.13 -18.56 -18.68
N PHE A 402 0.61 -17.32 -18.65
CA PHE A 402 -0.61 -17.02 -17.91
C PHE A 402 -1.82 -17.73 -18.49
N ALA A 403 -1.98 -17.76 -19.82
CA ALA A 403 -3.10 -18.44 -20.47
C ALA A 403 -3.11 -19.95 -20.15
N ASP A 404 -1.93 -20.58 -20.14
CA ASP A 404 -1.76 -21.98 -19.75
C ASP A 404 -2.13 -22.20 -18.28
N PHE A 405 -1.65 -21.32 -17.38
CA PHE A 405 -2.01 -21.39 -15.96
C PHE A 405 -3.52 -21.23 -15.75
N LEU A 406 -4.12 -20.21 -16.36
CA LEU A 406 -5.55 -19.91 -16.25
C LEU A 406 -6.43 -21.04 -16.80
N SER A 407 -6.01 -21.69 -17.88
CA SER A 407 -6.72 -22.85 -18.45
C SER A 407 -6.69 -24.09 -17.55
N SER A 408 -5.81 -24.12 -16.55
CA SER A 408 -5.68 -25.23 -15.60
C SER A 408 -6.47 -25.04 -14.29
N LEU A 409 -7.02 -23.85 -14.05
CA LEU A 409 -7.82 -23.50 -12.88
C LEU A 409 -9.28 -23.97 -13.04
#